data_AF-A0A2P7U1K1-F1
#
_entry.id   AF-A0A2P7U1K1-F1
#
_cell.length_a   1.000
_cell.length_b   1.000
_cell.length_c   1.000
_cell.angle_alpha   90.00
_cell.angle_beta   90.00
_cell.angle_gamma   90.00
#
_symmetry.space_group_name_H-M   'P 1'
#
loop_
_entity.id
_entity.type
_entity.pdbx_description
1 polymer ?
#
loop_
_entity_poly.entity_id
_entity_poly.type
_entity_poly.pdbx_seq_one_letter_code
_entity_poly.pdbx_strand_id
1 'polypeptide(L)'
;MINTFFEACFKEHLLPSQNEQSVTIMGNARFPRMGSLQEPAQSFGHIILPLPPYSPDLNPIEKTWGNIKKHLRKALPVYETFWAALLS
;
A
#
# COMPACT_ATOMS: atom_id res chain seq x y z
N MET A 1 1.78 -2.84 18.51
CA MET A 1 2.70 -1.86 17.89
C MET A 1 2.55 -1.78 16.38
N ILE A 2 2.67 -2.86 15.60
CA ILE A 2 2.59 -2.75 14.12
C ILE A 2 1.18 -2.40 13.62
N ASN A 3 0.12 -2.99 14.19
CA ASN A 3 -1.25 -2.70 13.74
C ASN A 3 -1.68 -1.24 14.03
N THR A 4 -1.27 -0.69 15.17
CA THR A 4 -1.56 0.71 15.54
C THR A 4 -0.83 1.70 14.64
N PHE A 5 0.40 1.37 14.21
CA PHE A 5 1.13 2.17 13.24
C PHE A 5 0.44 2.17 11.87
N PHE A 6 0.00 1.00 11.40
CA PHE A 6 -0.74 0.91 10.14
C PHE A 6 -2.04 1.73 10.17
N GLU A 7 -2.84 1.58 11.24
CA GLU A 7 -4.08 2.35 11.42
C GLU A 7 -3.82 3.86 11.44
N ALA A 8 -2.75 4.31 12.09
CA ALA A 8 -2.33 5.72 12.09
C ALA A 8 -1.91 6.19 10.69
N CYS A 9 -1.05 5.46 9.99
CA CYS A 9 -0.67 5.80 8.61
C CYS A 9 -1.87 5.85 7.67
N PHE A 10 -2.80 4.90 7.81
CA PHE A 10 -4.02 4.87 7.01
C PHE A 10 -4.86 6.15 7.23
N LYS A 11 -5.10 6.51 8.49
CA LYS A 11 -5.93 7.66 8.86
C LYS A 11 -5.27 9.01 8.60
N GLU A 12 -3.99 9.14 8.94
CA GLU A 12 -3.30 10.43 8.95
C GLU A 12 -2.63 10.76 7.62
N HIS A 13 -2.30 9.75 6.80
CA HIS A 13 -1.55 9.94 5.56
C HIS A 13 -2.34 9.48 4.33
N LEU A 14 -2.89 8.26 4.35
CA LEU A 14 -3.53 7.71 3.15
C LEU A 14 -4.89 8.36 2.86
N LEU A 15 -5.82 8.38 3.83
CA LEU A 15 -7.15 8.96 3.63
C LEU A 15 -7.07 10.45 3.21
N PRO A 16 -6.25 11.31 3.84
CA PRO A 16 -6.19 12.72 3.46
C PRO A 16 -5.50 12.97 2.11
N SER A 17 -4.71 12.02 1.60
CA SER A 17 -4.03 12.17 0.31
C SER A 17 -4.93 11.95 -0.91
N GLN A 18 -6.16 11.49 -0.70
CA GLN A 18 -7.10 11.16 -1.75
C GLN A 18 -7.99 12.38 -2.03
N ASN A 19 -7.94 12.89 -3.25
CA ASN A 19 -8.71 14.08 -3.64
C ASN A 19 -10.18 13.76 -3.97
N GLU A 20 -10.51 12.49 -4.19
CA GLU A 20 -11.81 12.02 -4.62
C GLU A 20 -12.19 10.73 -3.89
N GLN A 21 -13.50 10.45 -3.82
CA GLN A 21 -14.02 9.18 -3.31
C GLN A 21 -13.43 8.01 -4.10
N SER A 22 -12.91 7.02 -3.40
CA SER A 22 -12.12 5.96 -4.01
C SER A 22 -12.31 4.62 -3.33
N VAL A 23 -11.94 3.57 -4.06
CA VAL A 23 -11.94 2.19 -3.57
C VAL A 23 -10.51 1.80 -3.24
N THR A 24 -10.24 1.56 -1.96
CA THR A 24 -8.96 1.03 -1.49
C THR A 24 -8.99 -0.49 -1.50
N ILE A 25 -8.13 -1.09 -2.31
CA ILE A 25 -7.95 -2.54 -2.37
C ILE A 25 -7.01 -2.98 -1.24
N MET A 26 -7.47 -3.87 -0.37
CA MET A 26 -6.73 -4.32 0.81
C MET A 26 -6.31 -5.78 0.68
N GLY A 27 -5.00 -6.04 0.82
CA GLY A 27 -4.45 -7.40 0.81
C GLY A 27 -4.78 -8.18 2.08
N ASN A 28 -4.60 -9.51 2.02
CA ASN A 28 -4.89 -10.45 3.12
C ASN A 28 -3.81 -10.53 4.20
N ALA A 29 -3.14 -9.43 4.49
CA ALA A 29 -2.16 -9.41 5.56
C ALA A 29 -2.86 -9.67 6.91
N ARG A 30 -2.20 -10.31 7.89
CA ARG A 30 -2.81 -10.62 9.20
C ARG A 30 -3.11 -9.38 10.07
N PHE A 31 -2.71 -8.21 9.61
CA PHE A 31 -2.67 -6.97 10.39
C PHE A 31 -4.02 -6.25 10.46
N PRO A 32 -4.81 -6.09 9.38
CA PRO A 32 -6.01 -5.26 9.40
C PRO A 32 -7.16 -5.95 10.11
N ARG A 33 -7.63 -5.38 11.22
CA ARG A 33 -9.03 -5.59 11.61
C ARG A 33 -9.86 -4.74 10.67
N MET A 34 -10.49 -5.34 9.66
CA MET A 34 -11.30 -4.62 8.67
C MET A 34 -12.27 -3.60 9.30
N GLY A 35 -12.83 -3.91 10.48
CA GLY A 35 -13.68 -3.00 11.22
C GLY A 35 -13.02 -1.69 11.66
N SER A 36 -11.73 -1.69 12.05
CA SER A 36 -11.04 -0.45 12.49
C SER A 36 -10.69 0.50 11.34
N LEU A 37 -10.76 0.03 10.10
CA LEU A 37 -10.44 0.80 8.89
C LEU A 37 -11.69 1.22 8.11
N GLN A 38 -12.75 0.41 8.14
CA GLN A 38 -13.98 0.68 7.40
C GLN A 38 -14.70 1.95 7.88
N GLU A 39 -14.86 2.14 9.20
CA GLU A 39 -15.50 3.33 9.74
C GLU A 39 -14.80 4.64 9.32
N PRO A 40 -13.46 4.78 9.51
CA PRO A 40 -12.73 5.94 9.00
C PRO A 40 -12.80 6.10 7.49
N ALA A 41 -12.69 5.01 6.72
CA ALA A 41 -12.77 5.11 5.26
C ALA A 41 -14.14 5.64 4.83
N GLN A 42 -15.22 5.11 5.39
CA GLN A 42 -16.59 5.54 5.08
C GLN A 42 -16.86 6.99 5.49
N SER A 43 -16.32 7.45 6.63
CA SER A 43 -16.50 8.85 7.05
C SER A 43 -15.83 9.85 6.10
N PHE A 44 -14.80 9.42 5.38
CA PHE A 44 -14.15 10.19 4.30
C PHE A 44 -14.76 9.89 2.91
N GLY A 45 -15.78 9.02 2.82
CA GLY A 45 -16.45 8.66 1.56
C GLY A 45 -15.70 7.61 0.72
N HIS A 46 -14.74 6.89 1.30
CA HIS A 46 -14.00 5.81 0.64
C HIS A 46 -14.56 4.43 1.01
N ILE A 47 -14.31 3.47 0.13
CA ILE A 47 -14.71 2.07 0.32
C ILE A 47 -13.46 1.21 0.40
N ILE A 48 -13.43 0.25 1.32
CA ILE A 48 -12.35 -0.75 1.39
C ILE A 48 -12.86 -2.06 0.80
N LEU A 49 -12.15 -2.56 -0.21
CA LEU A 49 -12.42 -3.85 -0.85
C LEU A 49 -11.33 -4.86 -0.46
N PRO A 50 -11.64 -5.92 0.30
CA PRO A 50 -10.67 -6.97 0.58
C PRO A 50 -10.41 -7.82 -0.66
N LEU A 51 -9.15 -8.20 -0.89
CA LEU A 51 -8.79 -9.14 -1.94
C LEU A 51 -9.14 -10.58 -1.54
N PRO A 52 -9.51 -11.44 -2.50
CA PRO A 52 -9.64 -12.87 -2.22
C PRO A 52 -8.30 -13.48 -1.80
N PRO A 53 -8.30 -14.52 -0.93
CA PRO A 53 -7.09 -15.22 -0.52
C PRO A 53 -6.25 -15.67 -1.71
N TYR A 54 -4.92 -15.61 -1.55
CA TYR A 54 -3.94 -16.10 -2.53
C TYR A 54 -4.12 -15.56 -3.96
N SER A 55 -4.66 -14.35 -4.11
CA SER A 55 -4.91 -13.72 -5.42
C SER A 55 -4.00 -12.51 -5.66
N PRO A 56 -2.66 -12.68 -5.66
CA PRO A 56 -1.72 -11.57 -5.90
C PRO A 56 -1.88 -10.98 -7.30
N ASP A 57 -2.35 -11.76 -8.27
CA ASP A 57 -2.59 -11.33 -9.65
C ASP A 57 -3.67 -10.24 -9.75
N LEU A 58 -4.55 -10.14 -8.74
CA LEU A 58 -5.59 -9.12 -8.64
C LEU A 58 -5.11 -7.85 -7.92
N ASN A 59 -3.85 -7.79 -7.49
CA ASN A 59 -3.27 -6.64 -6.81
C ASN A 59 -2.29 -5.90 -7.75
N PRO A 60 -2.71 -4.79 -8.40
CA PRO A 60 -1.87 -4.11 -9.40
C PRO A 60 -0.50 -3.67 -8.89
N ILE A 61 -0.37 -3.42 -7.57
CA ILE A 61 0.90 -3.00 -6.96
C ILE A 61 1.99 -4.07 -7.07
N GLU A 62 1.63 -5.35 -7.18
CA GLU A 62 2.60 -6.46 -7.31
C GLU A 62 3.41 -6.34 -8.61
N LYS A 63 2.75 -5.93 -9.70
CA LYS A 63 3.42 -5.67 -10.99
C LYS A 63 4.35 -4.47 -10.89
N THR A 64 3.91 -3.40 -10.22
CA THR A 64 4.73 -2.21 -9.97
C THR A 64 5.98 -2.56 -9.16
N TRP A 65 5.84 -3.33 -8.07
CA TRP A 65 6.99 -3.82 -7.30
C TRP A 65 7.90 -4.74 -8.11
N GLY A 66 7.34 -5.56 -9.01
CA GLY A 66 8.11 -6.35 -9.96
C GLY A 66 9.03 -5.49 -10.83
N ASN A 67 8.51 -4.39 -11.35
CA ASN A 67 9.28 -3.43 -12.16
C ASN A 67 10.34 -2.71 -11.33
N ILE A 68 9.99 -2.20 -10.15
CA ILE A 68 10.93 -1.52 -9.23
C ILE A 68 12.09 -2.47 -8.87
N LYS A 69 11.79 -3.72 -8.50
CA LYS A 69 12.83 -4.72 -8.20
C LYS A 69 13.73 -4.99 -9.40
N LYS A 70 13.16 -5.09 -10.60
CA LYS A 70 13.94 -5.31 -11.84
C LYS A 70 14.91 -4.15 -12.10
N HIS A 71 14.48 -2.92 -11.86
CA HIS A 71 15.31 -1.73 -11.95
C HIS A 71 16.43 -1.74 -10.91
N LEU A 72 16.07 -1.88 -9.63
CA LEU A 72 17.01 -1.88 -8.52
C LEU A 72 18.10 -2.94 -8.64
N ARG A 73 17.80 -4.14 -9.17
CA ARG A 73 18.84 -5.17 -9.40
C ARG A 73 19.97 -4.70 -10.31
N LYS A 74 19.70 -3.75 -11.22
CA LYS A 74 20.70 -3.16 -12.12
C LYS A 74 21.35 -1.92 -11.51
N ALA A 75 20.60 -1.12 -10.77
CA ALA A 75 21.05 0.16 -10.23
C ALA A 75 21.87 0.01 -8.93
N LEU A 76 21.52 -0.93 -8.04
CA LEU A 76 22.17 -1.08 -6.74
C LEU A 76 23.70 -1.27 -6.79
N PRO A 77 24.30 -1.96 -7.77
CA PRO A 77 25.77 -2.04 -7.88
C PRO A 77 26.45 -0.73 -8.30
N VAL A 78 25.69 0.22 -8.87
CA VAL A 78 26.21 1.46 -9.46
C VAL A 78 26.14 2.62 -8.47
N TYR A 79 25.14 2.64 -7.61
CA TYR A 79 24.88 3.75 -6.68
C TYR A 79 25.23 3.38 -5.25
N GLU A 80 25.80 4.33 -4.51
CA GLU A 80 26.22 4.13 -3.10
C GLU A 80 25.05 3.98 -2.13
N THR A 81 23.89 4.55 -2.45
CA THR A 81 22.72 4.54 -1.55
C THR A 81 21.50 3.95 -2.24
N PHE A 82 20.64 3.33 -1.44
CA PHE A 82 19.36 2.80 -1.91
C PHE A 82 18.49 3.89 -2.56
N TRP A 83 18.45 5.09 -1.98
CA TRP A 83 17.65 6.20 -2.52
C TRP A 83 18.16 6.68 -3.87
N ALA A 84 19.48 6.75 -4.05
CA ALA A 84 20.07 7.07 -5.36
C ALA A 84 19.74 6.00 -6.40
N ALA A 85 19.78 4.71 -6.03
CA ALA A 85 19.39 3.61 -6.91
C ALA A 85 17.89 3.56 -7.21
N LEU A 86 17.04 3.97 -6.27
CA LEU A 86 15.58 3.98 -6.44
C LEU A 86 15.11 5.12 -7.34
N LEU A 87 15.79 6.27 -7.28
CA LEU A 87 15.43 7.51 -7.98
C LEU A 87 16.20 7.75 -9.30
N SER A 88 17.23 6.94 -9.60
CA SER A 88 17.88 6.90 -10.92
C SER A 88 16.98 6.32 -11.99
#